data_AF-A0A1A8WPG1-F1
#
_entry.id   AF-A0A1A8WPG1-F1
#
_cell.length_a   1.000
_cell.length_b   1.000
_cell.length_c   1.000
_cell.angle_alpha   90.00
_cell.angle_beta   90.00
_cell.angle_gamma   90.00
#
_symmetry.space_group_name_H-M   'P 1'
#
loop_
_entity.id
_entity.type
_entity.pdbx_description
1 polymer ?
#
loop_
_entity_poly.entity_id
_entity_poly.type
_entity_poly.pdbx_seq_one_letter_code
_entity_poly.pdbx_strand_id
1 'polypeptide(L)'
;MPDQGQTMNNIDNPYSEYKKKLDSYKGDESIYMFGCNKFTNEHLKNAEGYAPKICNIAVSLLSHLKEQNNPSYQENGCKYLYYWLHDEINDSKTIEDTLVVYKALNDIFNDENDGLNMFDNYINQMNNDIYHKIKKIILIYDEFNNFEKQFMPPSECRKAYDYDFCNKLKKFRDHYNYFIQTILKCEGDQYLLPPVDNLDVFTPVGPGACHIIGKKKNTWDNISQEENHLLDDYEMEKDFSKKVHYKLAYNSS
;
A
#
# COMPACT_ATOMS: atom_id res chain seq x y z
N MET A 1 12.78 35.58 16.63
CA MET A 1 11.50 35.00 16.18
C MET A 1 11.71 33.51 16.07
N PRO A 2 10.89 32.65 16.69
CA PRO A 2 11.13 31.22 16.65
C PRO A 2 10.81 30.67 15.27
N ASP A 3 11.76 29.90 14.76
CA ASP A 3 11.70 29.10 13.54
C ASP A 3 10.56 28.08 13.66
N GLN A 4 9.60 28.13 12.74
CA GLN A 4 8.51 27.15 12.71
C GLN A 4 9.07 25.87 12.08
N GLY A 5 9.35 24.88 12.94
CA GLY A 5 9.72 23.54 12.53
C GLY A 5 8.70 23.02 11.51
N GLN A 6 9.15 22.79 10.28
CA GLN A 6 8.39 22.07 9.28
C GLN A 6 8.19 20.64 9.81
N THR A 7 6.96 20.34 10.23
CA THR A 7 6.52 18.96 10.41
C THR A 7 6.64 18.26 9.06
N MET A 8 7.58 17.33 8.97
CA MET A 8 7.80 16.50 7.80
C MET A 8 6.61 15.55 7.68
N ASN A 9 5.73 15.83 6.72
CA ASN A 9 4.51 15.05 6.50
C ASN A 9 4.88 13.69 5.88
N ASN A 10 4.28 12.59 6.35
CA ASN A 10 4.42 11.27 5.73
C ASN A 10 4.18 11.37 4.21
N ILE A 11 4.93 10.61 3.40
CA ILE A 11 4.64 10.51 1.99
C ILE A 11 3.34 9.71 1.81
N ASP A 12 2.33 10.40 1.31
CA ASP A 12 1.03 9.86 0.97
C ASP A 12 1.17 8.90 -0.22
N ASN A 13 0.76 7.64 -0.06
CA ASN A 13 0.72 6.69 -1.18
C ASN A 13 -0.36 7.09 -2.21
N PRO A 14 -0.29 6.61 -3.48
CA PRO A 14 -1.23 6.98 -4.54
C PRO A 14 -2.70 6.68 -4.24
N TYR A 15 -2.98 5.86 -3.23
CA TYR A 15 -4.33 5.49 -2.79
C TYR A 15 -4.73 6.10 -1.43
N SER A 16 -3.88 6.93 -0.84
CA SER A 16 -4.09 7.54 0.48
C SER A 16 -5.36 8.40 0.53
N GLU A 17 -5.69 9.11 -0.55
CA GLU A 17 -6.91 9.91 -0.64
C GLU A 17 -8.19 9.06 -0.62
N TYR A 18 -8.22 7.96 -1.37
CA TYR A 18 -9.36 7.03 -1.35
C TYR A 18 -9.49 6.37 0.01
N LYS A 19 -8.36 6.00 0.65
CA LYS A 19 -8.34 5.49 2.01
C LYS A 19 -8.95 6.49 2.99
N LYS A 20 -8.51 7.75 2.97
CA LYS A 20 -9.04 8.82 3.84
C LYS A 20 -10.54 8.99 3.64
N LYS A 21 -11.01 8.98 2.38
CA LYS A 21 -12.44 9.08 2.07
C LYS A 21 -13.23 7.87 2.60
N LEU A 22 -12.74 6.67 2.35
CA LEU A 22 -13.36 5.43 2.81
C LEU A 22 -13.41 5.35 4.35
N ASP A 23 -12.32 5.72 5.02
CA ASP A 23 -12.26 5.76 6.49
C ASP A 23 -13.21 6.81 7.07
N SER A 24 -13.43 7.94 6.37
CA SER A 24 -14.43 8.93 6.80
C SER A 24 -15.85 8.34 6.79
N TYR A 25 -16.17 7.49 5.80
CA TYR A 25 -17.45 6.79 5.74
C TYR A 25 -17.58 5.70 6.80
N LYS A 26 -16.49 5.02 7.16
CA LYS A 26 -16.49 4.01 8.24
C LYS A 26 -16.82 4.61 9.61
N GLY A 27 -16.40 5.84 9.85
CA GLY A 27 -16.61 6.57 11.10
C GLY A 27 -17.95 7.29 11.20
N ASP A 28 -18.71 7.37 10.09
CA ASP A 28 -19.99 8.04 10.04
C ASP A 28 -21.14 7.03 10.20
N GLU A 29 -21.78 7.03 11.36
CA GLU A 29 -22.94 6.16 11.63
C GLU A 29 -24.22 6.62 10.91
N SER A 30 -24.23 7.85 10.38
CA SER A 30 -25.38 8.41 9.65
C SER A 30 -25.33 8.14 8.15
N ILE A 31 -24.26 7.52 7.67
CA ILE A 31 -24.09 7.20 6.26
C ILE A 31 -25.20 6.28 5.76
N TYR A 32 -25.89 6.74 4.72
CA TYR A 32 -27.01 6.04 4.14
C TYR A 32 -27.01 6.23 2.63
N MET A 33 -27.03 5.10 1.92
CA MET A 33 -27.16 5.01 0.47
C MET A 33 -28.41 4.22 0.12
N PHE A 34 -29.14 4.69 -0.89
CA PHE A 34 -30.39 4.05 -1.30
C PHE A 34 -30.07 2.63 -1.83
N GLY A 35 -30.93 1.66 -1.47
CA GLY A 35 -30.72 0.24 -1.80
C GLY A 35 -29.86 -0.57 -0.81
N CYS A 36 -29.09 0.07 0.08
CA CYS A 36 -28.17 -0.66 0.98
C CYS A 36 -28.82 -1.30 2.22
N ASN A 37 -29.99 -0.82 2.66
CA ASN A 37 -30.65 -1.30 3.88
C ASN A 37 -31.02 -2.79 3.85
N LYS A 38 -31.28 -3.36 2.67
CA LYS A 38 -31.62 -4.78 2.48
C LYS A 38 -30.48 -5.57 1.84
N PHE A 39 -29.32 -4.96 1.65
CA PHE A 39 -28.21 -5.60 0.98
C PHE A 39 -27.70 -6.79 1.81
N THR A 40 -27.56 -7.92 1.13
CA THR A 40 -26.99 -9.14 1.67
C THR A 40 -26.09 -9.76 0.61
N ASN A 41 -25.02 -10.42 1.03
CA ASN A 41 -24.15 -11.17 0.15
C ASN A 41 -23.48 -12.28 0.97
N GLU A 42 -23.52 -13.51 0.46
CA GLU A 42 -23.02 -14.71 1.17
C GLU A 42 -21.49 -14.72 1.35
N HIS A 43 -20.76 -13.96 0.53
CA HIS A 43 -19.32 -13.89 0.58
C HIS A 43 -18.78 -12.89 1.61
N LEU A 44 -19.61 -11.97 2.10
CA LEU A 44 -19.20 -11.03 3.14
C LEU A 44 -19.10 -11.72 4.50
N LYS A 45 -18.32 -11.13 5.41
CA LYS A 45 -18.25 -11.63 6.80
C LYS A 45 -19.64 -11.70 7.42
N ASN A 46 -19.89 -12.81 8.10
CA ASN A 46 -21.19 -13.11 8.68
C ASN A 46 -21.35 -12.43 10.05
N ALA A 47 -21.78 -11.17 10.02
CA ALA A 47 -22.16 -10.40 11.20
C ALA A 47 -23.43 -9.59 10.91
N GLU A 48 -24.33 -9.49 11.90
CA GLU A 48 -25.57 -8.75 11.76
C GLU A 48 -25.31 -7.28 11.42
N GLY A 49 -26.02 -6.74 10.41
CA GLY A 49 -25.86 -5.37 9.95
C GLY A 49 -24.55 -5.08 9.19
N TYR A 50 -23.65 -6.07 9.04
CA TYR A 50 -22.35 -5.87 8.39
C TYR A 50 -22.49 -5.62 6.89
N ALA A 51 -23.24 -6.45 6.17
CA ALA A 51 -23.43 -6.28 4.73
C ALA A 51 -24.04 -4.91 4.37
N PRO A 52 -25.15 -4.45 5.01
CA PRO A 52 -25.64 -3.09 4.82
C PRO A 52 -24.59 -2.01 5.07
N LYS A 53 -23.76 -2.15 6.12
CA LYS A 53 -22.68 -1.20 6.41
C LYS A 53 -21.63 -1.15 5.30
N ILE A 54 -21.16 -2.31 4.83
CA ILE A 54 -20.21 -2.39 3.71
C ILE A 54 -20.81 -1.78 2.44
N CYS A 55 -22.10 -2.02 2.18
CA CYS A 55 -22.80 -1.39 1.06
C CYS A 55 -22.79 0.13 1.14
N ASN A 56 -23.20 0.70 2.29
CA ASN A 56 -23.23 2.16 2.44
C ASN A 56 -21.85 2.78 2.20
N ILE A 57 -20.77 2.16 2.69
CA ILE A 57 -19.40 2.64 2.48
C ILE A 57 -19.01 2.57 1.00
N ALA A 58 -19.20 1.41 0.36
CA ALA A 58 -18.78 1.17 -1.00
C ALA A 58 -19.55 2.06 -2.01
N VAL A 59 -20.88 2.10 -1.90
CA VAL A 59 -21.73 2.94 -2.76
C VAL A 59 -21.43 4.42 -2.55
N SER A 60 -21.14 4.85 -1.32
CA SER A 60 -20.74 6.24 -1.07
C SER A 60 -19.42 6.60 -1.74
N LEU A 61 -18.45 5.69 -1.75
CA LEU A 61 -17.21 5.90 -2.48
C LEU A 61 -17.47 5.98 -3.99
N LEU A 62 -18.27 5.07 -4.56
CA LEU A 62 -18.63 5.11 -5.99
C LEU A 62 -19.30 6.43 -6.38
N SER A 63 -20.27 6.90 -5.58
CA SER A 63 -20.89 8.23 -5.76
C SER A 63 -19.87 9.36 -5.72
N HIS A 64 -18.91 9.31 -4.79
CA HIS A 64 -17.83 10.29 -4.73
C HIS A 64 -16.90 10.24 -5.96
N LEU A 65 -16.55 9.04 -6.45
CA LEU A 65 -15.75 8.89 -7.67
C LEU A 65 -16.47 9.48 -8.89
N LYS A 66 -17.79 9.30 -8.96
CA LYS A 66 -18.64 9.86 -10.03
C LYS A 66 -18.57 11.38 -10.03
N GLU A 67 -18.68 12.02 -8.86
CA GLU A 67 -18.66 13.48 -8.73
C GLU A 67 -17.35 14.14 -9.18
N GLN A 68 -16.21 13.44 -9.06
CA GLN A 68 -14.91 14.02 -9.42
C GLN A 68 -14.69 14.21 -10.92
N ASN A 69 -15.45 13.51 -11.78
CA ASN A 69 -15.37 13.59 -13.24
C ASN A 69 -13.94 13.53 -13.82
N ASN A 70 -13.06 12.73 -13.21
CA ASN A 70 -11.68 12.52 -13.62
C ASN A 70 -11.44 11.02 -13.88
N PRO A 71 -11.19 10.60 -15.14
CA PRO A 71 -11.06 9.17 -15.48
C PRO A 71 -9.95 8.43 -14.72
N SER A 72 -8.80 9.07 -14.51
CA SER A 72 -7.68 8.45 -13.78
C SER A 72 -8.02 8.28 -12.30
N TYR A 73 -8.65 9.30 -11.71
CA TYR A 73 -9.12 9.24 -10.32
C TYR A 73 -10.20 8.17 -10.14
N GLN A 74 -11.13 8.06 -11.09
CA GLN A 74 -12.19 7.05 -11.10
C GLN A 74 -11.63 5.64 -11.21
N GLU A 75 -10.71 5.41 -12.15
CA GLU A 75 -10.07 4.10 -12.33
C GLU A 75 -9.28 3.67 -11.08
N ASN A 76 -8.45 4.57 -10.54
CA ASN A 76 -7.65 4.28 -9.35
C ASN A 76 -8.52 4.11 -8.09
N GLY A 77 -9.61 4.86 -7.99
CA GLY A 77 -10.61 4.69 -6.94
C GLY A 77 -11.30 3.32 -7.01
N CYS A 78 -11.67 2.86 -8.20
CA CYS A 78 -12.25 1.53 -8.40
C CYS A 78 -11.26 0.42 -8.01
N LYS A 79 -10.00 0.57 -8.43
CA LYS A 79 -8.90 -0.34 -8.05
C LYS A 79 -8.75 -0.42 -6.54
N TYR A 80 -8.71 0.73 -5.87
CA TYR A 80 -8.60 0.77 -4.41
C TYR A 80 -9.81 0.16 -3.70
N LEU A 81 -11.03 0.41 -4.18
CA LEU A 81 -12.24 -0.17 -3.61
C LEU A 81 -12.21 -1.71 -3.70
N TYR A 82 -11.76 -2.25 -4.83
CA TYR A 82 -11.55 -3.70 -4.99
C TYR A 82 -10.54 -4.26 -3.98
N TYR A 83 -9.40 -3.58 -3.82
CA TYR A 83 -8.40 -3.95 -2.82
C TYR A 83 -8.97 -3.95 -1.40
N TRP A 84 -9.72 -2.91 -1.03
CA TRP A 84 -10.33 -2.81 0.29
C TRP A 84 -11.41 -3.88 0.52
N LEU A 85 -12.29 -4.11 -0.46
CA LEU A 85 -13.36 -5.12 -0.36
C LEU A 85 -12.80 -6.52 -0.08
N HIS A 86 -11.60 -6.82 -0.58
CA HIS A 86 -10.95 -8.11 -0.33
C HIS A 86 -10.76 -8.42 1.17
N ASP A 87 -10.53 -7.39 1.98
CA ASP A 87 -10.41 -7.53 3.44
C ASP A 87 -11.77 -7.70 4.13
N GLU A 88 -12.88 -7.43 3.44
CA GLU A 88 -14.25 -7.50 3.95
C GLU A 88 -14.96 -8.83 3.59
N ILE A 89 -14.34 -9.68 2.76
CA ILE A 89 -14.79 -11.04 2.45
C ILE A 89 -14.55 -11.98 3.63
N ASN A 90 -15.39 -13.02 3.75
CA ASN A 90 -15.29 -14.07 4.76
C ASN A 90 -13.99 -14.90 4.61
N ASP A 91 -13.63 -15.67 5.64
CA ASP A 91 -12.34 -16.37 5.75
C ASP A 91 -12.06 -17.38 4.62
N SER A 92 -13.06 -17.79 3.84
CA SER A 92 -12.91 -18.57 2.60
C SER A 92 -12.46 -17.71 1.41
N LYS A 93 -11.54 -16.76 1.65
CA LYS A 93 -11.13 -15.70 0.74
C LYS A 93 -10.81 -16.23 -0.66
N THR A 94 -11.70 -16.00 -1.61
CA THR A 94 -11.33 -16.01 -3.01
C THR A 94 -11.49 -14.62 -3.61
N ILE A 95 -10.70 -14.39 -4.65
CA ILE A 95 -10.64 -13.10 -5.33
C ILE A 95 -11.83 -12.96 -6.28
N GLU A 96 -12.30 -14.11 -6.75
CA GLU A 96 -13.58 -14.30 -7.44
C GLU A 96 -14.74 -13.85 -6.55
N ASP A 97 -14.77 -14.25 -5.28
CA ASP A 97 -15.80 -13.80 -4.33
C ASP A 97 -15.77 -12.28 -4.12
N THR A 98 -14.57 -11.69 -4.09
CA THR A 98 -14.41 -10.23 -3.99
C THR A 98 -15.06 -9.53 -5.18
N LEU A 99 -14.88 -10.07 -6.38
CA LEU A 99 -15.47 -9.52 -7.60
C LEU A 99 -16.99 -9.71 -7.64
N VAL A 100 -17.52 -10.83 -7.14
CA VAL A 100 -18.96 -11.06 -7.00
C VAL A 100 -19.59 -10.01 -6.09
N VAL A 101 -18.99 -9.77 -4.91
CA VAL A 101 -19.45 -8.72 -4.00
C VAL A 101 -19.39 -7.35 -4.66
N TYR A 102 -18.27 -7.04 -5.33
CA TYR A 102 -18.10 -5.72 -5.95
C TYR A 102 -19.14 -5.47 -7.05
N LYS A 103 -19.45 -6.47 -7.87
CA LYS A 103 -20.51 -6.36 -8.89
C LYS A 103 -21.88 -6.10 -8.27
N ALA A 104 -22.25 -6.84 -7.23
CA ALA A 104 -23.53 -6.64 -6.54
C ALA A 104 -23.65 -5.23 -5.92
N LEU A 105 -22.55 -4.67 -5.41
CA LEU A 105 -22.50 -3.30 -4.90
C LEU A 105 -22.61 -2.26 -6.02
N ASN A 106 -21.98 -2.52 -7.16
CA ASN A 106 -22.07 -1.67 -8.35
C ASN A 106 -23.48 -1.68 -8.95
N ASP A 107 -24.18 -2.82 -8.93
CA ASP A 107 -25.57 -2.91 -9.36
C ASP A 107 -26.47 -1.98 -8.53
N ILE A 108 -26.31 -1.96 -7.20
CA ILE A 108 -27.02 -0.99 -6.33
C ILE A 108 -26.66 0.45 -6.68
N PHE A 109 -25.38 0.73 -6.92
CA PHE A 109 -24.96 2.06 -7.33
C PHE A 109 -25.62 2.48 -8.66
N ASN A 110 -25.69 1.57 -9.63
CA ASN A 110 -26.26 1.80 -10.95
C ASN A 110 -27.78 1.99 -10.90
N ASP A 111 -28.49 1.11 -10.19
CA ASP A 111 -29.95 1.05 -10.18
C ASP A 111 -30.56 2.11 -9.24
N GLU A 112 -29.91 2.35 -8.10
CA GLU A 112 -30.51 3.10 -6.98
C GLU A 112 -29.82 4.45 -6.70
N ASN A 113 -28.65 4.71 -7.32
CA ASN A 113 -27.81 5.89 -7.03
C ASN A 113 -27.27 6.57 -8.30
N ASP A 114 -28.02 6.49 -9.40
CA ASP A 114 -27.73 7.12 -10.69
C ASP A 114 -26.36 6.73 -11.29
N GLY A 115 -25.85 5.53 -11.00
CA GLY A 115 -24.53 5.10 -11.45
C GLY A 115 -24.39 4.90 -12.96
N LEU A 116 -25.50 4.54 -13.63
CA LEU A 116 -25.59 4.41 -15.09
C LEU A 116 -24.46 3.56 -15.72
N ASN A 117 -24.04 2.50 -15.02
CA ASN A 117 -23.04 1.53 -15.47
C ASN A 117 -21.65 2.15 -15.74
N MET A 118 -21.36 3.34 -15.20
CA MET A 118 -20.14 4.08 -15.56
C MET A 118 -18.84 3.38 -15.14
N PHE A 119 -18.89 2.54 -14.09
CA PHE A 119 -17.71 1.85 -13.57
C PHE A 119 -17.57 0.40 -14.06
N ASP A 120 -18.54 -0.10 -14.84
CA ASP A 120 -18.56 -1.49 -15.31
C ASP A 120 -17.28 -1.88 -16.03
N ASN A 121 -16.73 -0.99 -16.88
CA ASN A 121 -15.50 -1.25 -17.59
C ASN A 121 -14.30 -1.45 -16.64
N TYR A 122 -14.19 -0.62 -15.60
CA TYR A 122 -13.10 -0.75 -14.62
C TYR A 122 -13.27 -2.02 -13.79
N ILE A 123 -14.49 -2.29 -13.31
CA ILE A 123 -14.80 -3.42 -12.42
C ILE A 123 -14.60 -4.75 -13.15
N ASN A 124 -15.00 -4.84 -14.41
CA ASN A 124 -14.84 -6.08 -15.19
C ASN A 124 -13.38 -6.42 -15.53
N GLN A 125 -12.46 -5.47 -15.38
CA GLN A 125 -11.02 -5.71 -15.56
C GLN A 125 -10.34 -6.19 -14.27
N MET A 126 -11.01 -6.15 -13.12
CA MET A 126 -10.44 -6.52 -11.82
C MET A 126 -10.06 -8.00 -11.78
N ASN A 127 -8.90 -8.27 -11.21
CA ASN A 127 -8.35 -9.62 -11.07
C ASN A 127 -7.29 -9.65 -9.95
N ASN A 128 -6.76 -10.85 -9.70
CA ASN A 128 -5.75 -11.06 -8.67
C ASN A 128 -4.47 -10.22 -8.85
N ASP A 129 -4.00 -10.09 -10.09
CA ASP A 129 -2.80 -9.31 -10.39
C ASP A 129 -2.97 -7.83 -9.99
N ILE A 130 -4.15 -7.26 -10.22
CA ILE A 130 -4.48 -5.90 -9.77
C ILE A 130 -4.45 -5.80 -8.23
N TYR A 131 -5.08 -6.74 -7.53
CA TYR A 131 -5.07 -6.78 -6.07
C TYR A 131 -3.64 -6.82 -5.51
N HIS A 132 -2.80 -7.73 -6.02
CA HIS A 132 -1.42 -7.88 -5.57
C HIS A 132 -0.57 -6.64 -5.87
N LYS A 133 -0.76 -6.02 -7.03
CA LYS A 133 -0.07 -4.76 -7.37
C LYS A 133 -0.41 -3.65 -6.37
N ILE A 134 -1.70 -3.45 -6.06
CA ILE A 134 -2.13 -2.42 -5.12
C ILE A 134 -1.60 -2.69 -3.71
N LYS A 135 -1.72 -3.94 -3.25
CA LYS A 135 -1.17 -4.37 -1.97
C LYS A 135 0.33 -4.07 -1.87
N LYS A 136 1.09 -4.37 -2.92
CA LYS A 136 2.54 -4.11 -2.98
C LYS A 136 2.86 -2.60 -2.94
N ILE A 137 2.09 -1.76 -3.65
CA ILE A 137 2.24 -0.29 -3.58
C ILE A 137 2.07 0.17 -2.15
N ILE A 138 0.97 -0.21 -1.49
CA ILE A 138 0.66 0.25 -0.13
C ILE A 138 1.77 -0.19 0.85
N LEU A 139 2.21 -1.45 0.77
CA LEU A 139 3.29 -1.97 1.60
C LEU A 139 4.61 -1.20 1.45
N ILE A 140 5.00 -0.86 0.21
CA ILE A 140 6.24 -0.11 -0.04
C ILE A 140 6.19 1.28 0.62
N TYR A 141 5.06 1.98 0.50
CA TYR A 141 4.92 3.31 1.09
C TYR A 141 4.83 3.25 2.62
N ASP A 142 4.18 2.23 3.17
CA ASP A 142 4.14 2.02 4.62
C ASP A 142 5.54 1.73 5.18
N GLU A 143 6.33 0.88 4.50
CA GLU A 143 7.72 0.62 4.84
C GLU A 143 8.58 1.89 4.78
N PHE A 144 8.40 2.71 3.74
CA PHE A 144 9.08 4.00 3.62
C PHE A 144 8.76 4.95 4.78
N ASN A 145 7.47 5.15 5.06
CA ASN A 145 7.03 6.04 6.13
C ASN A 145 7.50 5.55 7.51
N ASN A 146 7.62 4.23 7.71
CA ASN A 146 8.20 3.67 8.92
C ASN A 146 9.71 3.90 9.00
N PHE A 147 10.43 3.77 7.88
CA PHE A 147 11.85 4.11 7.79
C PHE A 147 12.11 5.58 8.13
N GLU A 148 11.34 6.52 7.57
CA GLU A 148 11.48 7.95 7.88
C GLU A 148 11.30 8.23 9.39
N LYS A 149 10.30 7.62 10.02
CA LYS A 149 10.02 7.80 11.46
C LYS A 149 11.14 7.27 12.36
N GLN A 150 11.81 6.20 11.98
CA GLN A 150 12.88 5.59 12.80
C GLN A 150 14.18 6.38 12.77
N PHE A 151 14.46 7.10 11.68
CA PHE A 151 15.79 7.68 11.44
C PHE A 151 15.82 9.22 11.39
N MET A 152 14.69 9.91 11.57
CA MET A 152 14.65 11.39 11.61
C MET A 152 14.10 11.97 12.93
N PRO A 153 14.96 12.18 13.94
CA PRO A 153 14.70 13.23 14.94
C PRO A 153 14.85 14.62 14.27
N PRO A 154 13.95 15.59 14.54
CA PRO A 154 13.94 16.91 13.89
C PRO A 154 15.20 17.78 14.02
N SER A 155 16.19 17.38 14.83
CA SER A 155 17.32 18.23 15.21
C SER A 155 18.73 17.68 14.93
N GLU A 156 18.88 16.49 14.34
CA GLU A 156 20.20 15.84 14.23
C GLU A 156 20.64 15.46 12.81
N CYS A 157 20.23 16.20 11.77
CA CYS A 157 20.96 16.20 10.49
C CYS A 157 22.29 16.97 10.55
N ARG A 158 23.04 16.89 11.67
CA ARG A 158 24.29 17.68 11.80
C ARG A 158 25.52 17.02 12.38
N LYS A 159 25.49 15.80 12.94
CA LYS A 159 26.72 15.21 13.47
C LYS A 159 26.77 13.70 13.30
N ALA A 160 27.72 13.28 12.48
CA ALA A 160 28.17 11.91 12.17
C ALA A 160 27.41 11.18 11.05
N TYR A 161 28.20 10.78 10.06
CA TYR A 161 27.85 9.95 8.91
C TYR A 161 27.29 8.60 9.38
N ASP A 162 25.98 8.42 9.31
CA ASP A 162 25.37 7.11 9.51
C ASP A 162 25.41 6.33 8.19
N TYR A 163 26.49 5.57 8.00
CA TYR A 163 26.68 4.70 6.83
C TYR A 163 25.55 3.66 6.71
N ASP A 164 24.95 3.23 7.83
CA ASP A 164 23.82 2.31 7.83
C ASP A 164 22.57 2.98 7.26
N PHE A 165 22.31 4.23 7.66
CA PHE A 165 21.23 5.04 7.09
C PHE A 165 21.39 5.26 5.57
N CYS A 166 22.58 5.67 5.11
CA CYS A 166 22.85 5.89 3.68
C CYS A 166 22.67 4.61 2.85
N ASN A 167 23.09 3.45 3.38
CA ASN A 167 22.92 2.18 2.68
C ASN A 167 21.46 1.74 2.61
N LYS A 168 20.69 1.95 3.68
CA LYS A 168 19.24 1.67 3.70
C LYS A 168 18.50 2.58 2.73
N LEU A 169 18.86 3.87 2.68
CA LEU A 169 18.26 4.83 1.75
C LEU A 169 18.59 4.48 0.28
N LYS A 170 19.80 4.00 0.00
CA LYS A 170 20.17 3.46 -1.34
C LYS A 170 19.31 2.26 -1.72
N LYS A 171 19.18 1.27 -0.83
CA LYS A 171 18.33 0.09 -1.06
C LYS A 171 16.88 0.48 -1.30
N PHE A 172 16.35 1.40 -0.49
CA PHE A 172 15.00 1.92 -0.65
C PHE A 172 14.80 2.57 -2.03
N ARG A 173 15.71 3.47 -2.41
CA ARG A 173 15.71 4.08 -3.74
C ARG A 173 15.68 3.03 -4.85
N ASP A 174 16.51 2.00 -4.74
CA ASP A 174 16.61 0.97 -5.77
C ASP A 174 15.31 0.15 -5.87
N HIS A 175 14.70 -0.22 -4.74
CA HIS A 175 13.39 -0.87 -4.70
C HIS A 175 12.28 0.01 -5.27
N TYR A 176 12.20 1.28 -4.87
CA TYR A 176 11.22 2.22 -5.37
C TYR A 176 11.38 2.43 -6.89
N ASN A 177 12.58 2.72 -7.38
CA ASN A 177 12.82 2.96 -8.80
C ASN A 177 12.54 1.71 -9.65
N TYR A 178 12.93 0.52 -9.18
CA TYR A 178 12.59 -0.74 -9.83
C TYR A 178 11.08 -0.92 -9.93
N PHE A 179 10.36 -0.64 -8.84
CA PHE A 179 8.91 -0.78 -8.79
C PHE A 179 8.20 0.19 -9.75
N ILE A 180 8.58 1.48 -9.73
CA ILE A 180 8.06 2.52 -10.63
C ILE A 180 8.26 2.13 -12.10
N GLN A 181 9.46 1.69 -12.47
CA GLN A 181 9.79 1.40 -13.87
C GLN A 181 9.23 0.06 -14.35
N THR A 182 9.28 -0.98 -13.50
CA THR A 182 9.02 -2.36 -13.93
C THR A 182 7.59 -2.77 -13.67
N ILE A 183 7.03 -2.39 -12.51
CA ILE A 183 5.70 -2.82 -12.09
C ILE A 183 4.64 -1.82 -12.55
N LEU A 184 4.85 -0.53 -12.29
CA LEU A 184 3.92 0.52 -12.71
C LEU A 184 4.14 0.96 -14.16
N LYS A 185 5.31 0.69 -14.73
CA LYS A 185 5.68 1.09 -16.10
C LYS A 185 5.55 2.59 -16.32
N CYS A 186 5.87 3.39 -15.30
CA CYS A 186 5.91 4.85 -15.44
C CYS A 186 7.16 5.24 -16.24
N GLU A 187 6.98 6.07 -17.27
CA GLU A 187 8.06 6.54 -18.14
C GLU A 187 8.53 7.94 -17.74
N GLY A 188 9.84 8.14 -17.62
CA GLY A 188 10.47 9.44 -17.36
C GLY A 188 11.10 9.57 -15.97
N ASP A 189 12.23 10.29 -15.92
CA ASP A 189 13.06 10.44 -14.71
C ASP A 189 12.34 11.18 -13.57
N GLN A 190 11.29 11.94 -13.87
CA GLN A 190 10.48 12.65 -12.89
C GLN A 190 9.80 11.74 -11.85
N TYR A 191 9.65 10.45 -12.15
CA TYR A 191 9.06 9.47 -11.23
C TYR A 191 10.11 8.73 -10.39
N LEU A 192 11.40 8.92 -10.68
CA LEU A 192 12.50 8.21 -10.03
C LEU A 192 13.07 9.03 -8.87
N LEU A 193 13.44 8.34 -7.80
CA LEU A 193 14.20 8.95 -6.72
C LEU A 193 15.64 9.25 -7.16
N PRO A 194 16.15 10.46 -6.86
CA PRO A 194 17.49 10.86 -7.25
C PRO A 194 18.55 9.99 -6.55
N PRO A 195 19.74 9.82 -7.14
CA PRO A 195 20.84 9.10 -6.50
C PRO A 195 21.15 9.61 -5.09
N VAL A 196 21.26 8.69 -4.14
CA VAL A 196 21.61 8.99 -2.73
C VAL A 196 23.09 9.40 -2.59
N ASP A 197 23.92 9.06 -3.58
CA ASP A 197 25.35 9.42 -3.64
C ASP A 197 25.62 10.92 -3.78
N ASN A 198 24.58 11.75 -3.95
CA ASN A 198 24.69 13.19 -4.26
C ASN A 198 24.29 14.15 -3.12
N LEU A 199 24.24 13.71 -1.86
CA LEU A 199 24.07 14.62 -0.70
C LEU A 199 25.33 15.48 -0.39
N ASP A 200 26.11 15.79 -1.43
CA ASP A 200 27.44 16.40 -1.36
C ASP A 200 27.47 17.78 -2.03
N VAL A 201 26.40 18.59 -1.85
CA VAL A 201 26.41 19.99 -2.29
C VAL A 201 26.04 20.90 -1.13
N PHE A 202 26.98 21.08 -0.20
CA PHE A 202 27.23 22.38 0.42
C PHE A 202 28.68 22.45 0.91
N THR A 203 29.58 22.97 0.08
CA THR A 203 30.52 24.05 0.45
C THR A 203 31.34 24.51 -0.77
N PRO A 204 31.47 25.83 -1.00
CA PRO A 204 32.27 26.40 -2.08
C PRO A 204 33.76 26.53 -1.70
N VAL A 205 34.36 25.54 -1.02
CA VAL A 205 35.82 25.51 -0.80
C VAL A 205 36.37 24.08 -0.81
N GLY A 206 36.78 23.62 -1.99
CA GLY A 206 37.99 22.82 -2.16
C GLY A 206 37.83 21.30 -2.32
N PRO A 207 38.67 20.64 -3.16
CA PRO A 207 38.38 19.33 -3.77
C PRO A 207 39.15 18.18 -3.10
N GLY A 208 38.46 17.06 -2.84
CA GLY A 208 39.07 15.83 -2.36
C GLY A 208 38.14 14.63 -2.55
N ALA A 209 38.18 14.04 -3.74
CA ALA A 209 37.29 12.98 -4.21
C ALA A 209 37.31 11.69 -3.35
N CYS A 210 36.15 11.03 -3.28
CA CYS A 210 36.01 9.62 -2.91
C CYS A 210 36.89 8.74 -3.81
N HIS A 211 37.91 8.10 -3.22
CA HIS A 211 38.60 6.98 -3.85
C HIS A 211 38.77 5.82 -2.86
N ILE A 212 38.23 4.66 -3.26
CA ILE A 212 38.85 3.31 -3.32
C ILE A 212 37.77 2.24 -3.10
N ILE A 213 37.53 1.45 -4.14
CA ILE A 213 36.88 0.12 -4.08
C ILE A 213 37.90 -0.88 -3.50
N GLY A 214 37.53 -1.68 -2.49
CA GLY A 214 38.46 -2.64 -1.88
C GLY A 214 37.87 -3.71 -0.95
N LYS A 215 37.05 -4.64 -1.48
CA LYS A 215 36.88 -6.06 -1.10
C LYS A 215 36.67 -6.46 0.39
N LYS A 216 35.42 -6.83 0.71
CA LYS A 216 35.03 -8.23 1.00
C LYS A 216 33.63 -8.49 0.43
N LYS A 217 33.62 -9.17 -0.72
CA LYS A 217 32.48 -9.48 -1.58
C LYS A 217 31.92 -10.90 -1.34
N ASN A 218 32.16 -11.54 -0.20
CA ASN A 218 31.84 -12.98 -0.04
C ASN A 218 31.05 -13.32 1.24
N THR A 219 30.32 -12.37 1.82
CA THR A 219 29.32 -12.66 2.88
C THR A 219 27.90 -12.27 2.46
N TRP A 220 27.75 -11.43 1.42
CA TRP A 220 26.47 -10.88 0.99
C TRP A 220 25.81 -11.66 -0.14
N ASP A 221 26.58 -12.39 -0.95
CA ASP A 221 26.02 -13.32 -1.94
C ASP A 221 25.20 -14.45 -1.29
N ASN A 222 25.38 -14.70 0.04
CA ASN A 222 24.58 -15.67 0.79
C ASN A 222 23.30 -15.08 1.38
N ILE A 223 23.27 -13.78 1.72
CA ILE A 223 22.10 -13.14 2.33
C ILE A 223 21.10 -12.68 1.25
N SER A 224 21.60 -12.22 0.09
CA SER A 224 20.73 -11.89 -1.04
C SER A 224 20.15 -13.13 -1.74
N GLN A 225 20.78 -14.31 -1.58
CA GLN A 225 20.15 -15.56 -2.02
C GLN A 225 19.04 -15.99 -1.05
N GLU A 226 19.20 -15.81 0.27
CA GLU A 226 18.14 -16.09 1.26
C GLU A 226 16.95 -15.11 1.19
N GLU A 227 17.14 -13.84 0.81
CA GLU A 227 16.02 -12.89 0.62
C GLU A 227 15.27 -13.09 -0.70
N ASN A 228 15.91 -13.62 -1.75
CA ASN A 228 15.23 -14.05 -2.97
C ASN A 228 14.44 -15.35 -2.75
N HIS A 229 14.83 -16.19 -1.78
CA HIS A 229 14.01 -17.31 -1.32
C HIS A 229 12.75 -16.86 -0.55
N LEU A 230 12.74 -15.70 0.11
CA LEU A 230 11.53 -15.19 0.80
C LEU A 230 10.45 -14.65 -0.15
N LEU A 231 10.82 -14.30 -1.39
CA LEU A 231 9.87 -13.91 -2.43
C LEU A 231 9.40 -15.10 -3.28
N ASP A 232 10.19 -16.18 -3.34
CA ASP A 232 9.82 -17.43 -4.00
C ASP A 232 9.07 -18.41 -3.06
N ASP A 233 9.20 -18.29 -1.73
CA ASP A 233 8.53 -19.17 -0.75
C ASP A 233 7.02 -18.89 -0.57
N TYR A 234 6.50 -17.73 -1.00
CA TYR A 234 5.07 -17.44 -0.87
C TYR A 234 4.22 -18.19 -1.91
N GLU A 235 4.85 -18.86 -2.88
CA GLU A 235 4.21 -19.86 -3.75
C GLU A 235 4.02 -21.22 -3.06
N MET A 236 4.52 -21.43 -1.83
CA MET A 236 4.19 -22.60 -1.00
C MET A 236 3.00 -22.34 -0.06
N GLU A 237 1.82 -22.62 -0.60
CA GLU A 237 0.78 -23.41 0.06
C GLU A 237 0.56 -23.29 1.59
N LYS A 238 -0.61 -22.75 1.97
CA LYS A 238 -1.74 -23.58 2.45
C LYS A 238 -1.57 -24.51 3.68
N ASP A 239 -0.44 -24.62 4.38
CA ASP A 239 -0.20 -25.70 5.36
C ASP A 239 0.17 -25.30 6.82
N PHE A 240 0.15 -24.02 7.19
CA PHE A 240 0.45 -23.60 8.59
C PHE A 240 -0.71 -23.76 9.60
N SER A 241 -1.84 -24.35 9.20
CA SER A 241 -2.97 -24.67 10.10
C SER A 241 -2.66 -25.79 11.12
N LYS A 242 -1.52 -26.51 11.00
CA LYS A 242 -1.18 -27.61 11.90
C LYS A 242 0.27 -27.56 12.39
N LYS A 243 0.53 -26.82 13.47
CA LYS A 243 1.42 -27.30 14.55
C LYS A 243 1.30 -26.44 15.80
N VAL A 244 0.52 -27.01 16.71
CA VAL A 244 0.26 -26.60 18.08
C VAL A 244 1.40 -27.08 19.00
N HIS A 245 1.80 -26.20 19.93
CA HIS A 245 2.56 -26.40 21.18
C HIS A 245 4.03 -26.84 21.14
N TYR A 246 4.93 -25.91 21.52
CA TYR A 246 6.11 -26.25 22.32
C TYR A 246 6.15 -25.36 23.57
N LYS A 247 6.14 -26.02 24.74
CA LYS A 247 6.36 -25.42 26.05
C LYS A 247 7.81 -25.00 26.19
N LEU A 248 8.02 -23.77 26.62
CA LEU A 248 9.29 -23.28 27.16
C LEU A 248 9.57 -23.98 28.50
N ALA A 249 10.77 -24.51 28.68
CA ALA A 249 11.34 -24.78 29.99
C ALA A 249 12.72 -24.12 30.06
N TYR A 250 12.78 -23.02 30.81
CA TYR A 250 14.02 -22.49 31.38
C TYR A 250 14.38 -23.32 32.61
N ASN A 251 15.67 -23.60 32.82
CA ASN A 251 16.40 -23.03 33.96
C ASN A 251 17.89 -23.39 33.96
N SER A 252 18.67 -22.40 34.41
CA SER A 252 20.10 -22.44 34.71
C SER A 252 20.41 -23.27 35.97
N SER A 253 21.57 -23.93 35.95
CA SER A 253 22.70 -23.78 36.90
C SER A 253 23.84 -24.68 36.48
#